data_AF-A0AAV0VCJ0-F1
#
_entry.id   AF-A0AAV0VCJ0-F1
#
_cell.length_a   1.000
_cell.length_b   1.000
_cell.length_c   1.000
_cell.angle_alpha   90.00
_cell.angle_beta   90.00
_cell.angle_gamma   90.00
#
_symmetry.space_group_name_H-M   'P 1'
#
loop_
_entity.id
_entity.type
_entity.pdbx_description
1 polymer ?
#
loop_
_entity_poly.entity_id
_entity_poly.type
_entity_poly.pdbx_seq_one_letter_code
_entity_poly.pdbx_strand_id
1 'polypeptide(L)'
;MTQSPVAMSTYGTQLELKPDTQSSPPRRLSQWYINIAMINFVEFAAESSRGVVLATLFLYTKSLGGDLAFMGMLTSLFSVGRLISSTAFGWMCDHYSFRSVYIVSSVICLVGNLIYVFADQHVTGSLTALAVSRFIVGFGAGNRSVCRADVASITTINQRLTYLTMLATVVFFGYALTPGLGSLVANTDLYILGIHLNKFTSPGMILVVFNLLTIAGMMTLYDGSIQTRDGPSVSSPDATTNRTLSNMTTMPDRIVNIGAVVFIFLNFNARGILSVFETVNIPLFLQVTGSDPESVDAVVDASNFQFYLGLLGLLSYFSIETFRHSLSDVNWVQLGFLMLLAGNLVLVVVPVALSFPHLAVAEFLVWSVGCPITTAVVVAAFSKLLGGRPQGTLMGLLGSAASVSRIILPLLPAAIPNLTPVFWINILLCTLSISLLWWYSRLVYKTKLQMIDDAELALQLLSPNNDPRSPLGSEKVDFPDK
;
A
#
# COMPACT_ATOMS: atom_id res chain seq x y z
N MET A 1 -1.35 52.33 -69.82
CA MET A 1 -2.76 51.88 -69.67
C MET A 1 -2.78 50.36 -69.79
N THR A 2 -3.79 49.75 -69.16
CA THR A 2 -4.14 48.31 -69.07
C THR A 2 -3.31 47.46 -68.09
N GLN A 3 -3.88 47.37 -66.87
CA GLN A 3 -3.59 46.45 -65.79
C GLN A 3 -3.93 45.00 -66.16
N SER A 4 -3.12 44.05 -65.71
CA SER A 4 -3.44 42.61 -65.61
C SER A 4 -3.41 42.21 -64.13
N PRO A 5 -4.37 41.41 -63.62
CA PRO A 5 -4.50 41.17 -62.19
C PRO A 5 -3.48 40.17 -61.66
N VAL A 6 -2.91 40.52 -60.51
CA VAL A 6 -2.05 39.68 -59.67
C VAL A 6 -2.92 38.59 -59.02
N ALA A 7 -2.69 37.33 -59.38
CA ALA A 7 -3.22 36.20 -58.64
C ALA A 7 -2.36 35.99 -57.38
N MET A 8 -2.97 36.25 -56.23
CA MET A 8 -2.38 36.11 -54.90
C MET A 8 -2.18 34.62 -54.57
N SER A 9 -0.93 34.22 -54.31
CA SER A 9 -0.57 32.90 -53.79
C SER A 9 -0.96 32.79 -52.33
N THR A 10 -1.95 31.95 -52.03
CA THR A 10 -2.34 31.61 -50.65
C THR A 10 -1.49 30.43 -50.16
N TYR A 11 -0.48 30.74 -49.34
CA TYR A 11 0.12 29.78 -48.41
C TYR A 11 -0.93 29.35 -47.39
N GLY A 12 -1.08 28.05 -47.17
CA GLY A 12 -1.98 27.51 -46.14
C GLY A 12 -2.17 26.01 -46.24
N THR A 13 -1.08 25.24 -46.13
CA THR A 13 -1.20 23.81 -45.86
C THR A 13 -1.76 23.64 -44.45
N GLN A 14 -3.09 23.53 -44.35
CA GLN A 14 -3.74 23.01 -43.15
C GLN A 14 -3.27 21.56 -42.97
N LEU A 15 -2.33 21.35 -42.06
CA LEU A 15 -2.12 20.05 -41.44
C LEU A 15 -3.43 19.73 -40.69
N GLU A 16 -4.31 18.97 -41.33
CA GLU A 16 -5.41 18.28 -40.66
C GLU A 16 -4.81 17.42 -39.53
N LEU A 17 -4.88 17.91 -38.30
CA LEU A 17 -4.75 17.08 -37.11
C LEU A 17 -5.96 16.15 -37.08
N LYS A 18 -5.78 14.98 -37.71
CA LYS A 18 -6.69 13.85 -37.58
C LYS A 18 -6.77 13.50 -36.08
N PRO A 19 -7.95 13.46 -35.46
CA PRO A 19 -8.04 12.97 -34.09
C PRO A 19 -7.59 11.52 -34.07
N ASP A 20 -6.57 11.21 -33.26
CA ASP A 20 -6.09 9.85 -33.00
C ASP A 20 -7.18 9.05 -32.27
N THR A 21 -8.21 8.62 -33.00
CA THR A 21 -9.22 7.64 -32.58
C THR A 21 -8.99 6.30 -33.26
N GLN A 22 -7.72 5.95 -33.56
CA GLN A 22 -7.39 4.58 -33.94
C GLN A 22 -7.28 3.73 -32.68
N SER A 23 -8.23 2.80 -32.52
CA SER A 23 -8.15 1.75 -31.51
C SER A 23 -6.86 0.94 -31.70
N SER A 24 -6.18 0.63 -30.60
CA SER A 24 -4.95 -0.16 -30.59
C SER A 24 -5.17 -1.48 -31.34
N PRO A 25 -4.22 -1.93 -32.18
CA PRO A 25 -4.31 -3.24 -32.81
C PRO A 25 -4.55 -4.32 -31.74
N PRO A 26 -5.44 -5.30 -31.96
CA PRO A 26 -5.87 -6.24 -30.92
C PRO A 26 -4.71 -7.01 -30.28
N ARG A 27 -3.63 -7.27 -31.03
CA ARG A 27 -2.40 -7.88 -30.51
C ARG A 27 -1.66 -6.99 -29.50
N ARG A 28 -1.56 -5.67 -29.77
CA ARG A 28 -0.90 -4.72 -28.85
C ARG A 28 -1.73 -4.49 -27.59
N LEU A 29 -3.05 -4.46 -27.71
CA LEU A 29 -3.96 -4.40 -26.56
C LEU A 29 -3.84 -5.65 -25.68
N SER A 30 -3.80 -6.84 -26.28
CA SER A 30 -3.59 -8.08 -25.51
C SER A 30 -2.24 -8.09 -24.80
N GLN A 31 -1.17 -7.64 -25.47
CA GLN A 31 0.16 -7.53 -24.87
C GLN A 31 0.19 -6.50 -23.74
N TRP A 32 -0.58 -5.41 -23.84
CA TRP A 32 -0.74 -4.42 -22.78
C TRP A 32 -1.33 -5.05 -21.51
N TYR A 33 -2.38 -5.86 -21.64
CA TYR A 33 -2.94 -6.60 -20.51
C TYR A 33 -1.97 -7.63 -19.93
N ILE A 34 -1.17 -8.29 -20.78
CA ILE A 34 -0.11 -9.20 -20.33
C ILE A 34 0.93 -8.45 -19.49
N ASN A 35 1.37 -7.26 -19.91
CA ASN A 35 2.29 -6.44 -19.13
C ASN A 35 1.69 -6.06 -17.77
N ILE A 36 0.44 -5.60 -17.72
CA ILE A 36 -0.25 -5.31 -16.44
C ILE A 36 -0.31 -6.56 -15.56
N ALA A 37 -0.65 -7.73 -16.11
CA ALA A 37 -0.69 -8.98 -15.36
C ALA A 37 0.70 -9.35 -14.82
N MET A 38 1.76 -9.20 -15.61
CA MET A 38 3.14 -9.45 -15.20
C MET A 38 3.61 -8.51 -14.08
N ILE A 39 3.29 -7.22 -14.18
CA ILE A 39 3.62 -6.24 -13.11
C ILE A 39 2.91 -6.64 -11.80
N ASN A 40 1.63 -6.98 -11.88
CA ASN A 40 0.88 -7.47 -10.71
C ASN A 40 1.46 -8.77 -10.16
N PHE A 41 1.86 -9.71 -11.01
CA PHE A 41 2.45 -10.98 -10.56
C PHE A 41 3.79 -10.78 -9.84
N VAL A 42 4.63 -9.83 -10.27
CA VAL A 42 5.88 -9.51 -9.56
C VAL A 42 5.60 -8.94 -8.18
N GLU A 43 4.68 -7.97 -8.09
CA GLU A 43 4.30 -7.39 -6.80
C GLU A 43 3.67 -8.46 -5.89
N PHE A 44 2.84 -9.34 -6.44
CA PHE A 44 2.28 -10.48 -5.72
C PHE A 44 3.39 -11.39 -5.16
N ALA A 45 4.36 -11.79 -5.99
CA ALA A 45 5.47 -12.66 -5.57
C ALA A 45 6.35 -12.01 -4.50
N ALA A 46 6.62 -10.70 -4.64
CA ALA A 46 7.38 -9.92 -3.66
C ALA A 46 6.67 -9.86 -2.30
N GLU A 47 5.36 -9.59 -2.28
CA GLU A 47 4.58 -9.52 -1.04
C GLU A 47 4.29 -10.91 -0.44
N SER A 48 4.13 -11.92 -1.29
CA SER A 48 4.03 -13.33 -0.88
C SER A 48 5.26 -13.77 -0.10
N SER A 49 6.43 -13.23 -0.42
CA SER A 49 7.67 -13.54 0.29
C SER A 49 7.64 -13.16 1.77
N ARG A 50 6.75 -12.25 2.15
CA ARG A 50 6.42 -11.95 3.55
C ARG A 50 5.29 -12.83 4.08
N GLY A 51 4.20 -12.97 3.33
CA GLY A 51 2.97 -13.63 3.78
C GLY A 51 3.09 -15.15 3.93
N VAL A 52 3.67 -15.85 2.94
CA VAL A 52 3.74 -17.33 2.91
C VAL A 52 4.46 -17.90 4.13
N VAL A 53 5.50 -17.22 4.58
CA VAL A 53 6.32 -17.65 5.72
C VAL A 53 5.78 -17.12 7.05
N LEU A 54 4.81 -16.19 7.05
CA LEU A 54 4.40 -15.46 8.25
C LEU A 54 3.91 -16.37 9.37
N ALA A 55 3.12 -17.40 9.04
CA ALA A 55 2.57 -18.34 10.00
C ALA A 55 3.62 -19.34 10.55
N THR A 56 4.65 -19.64 9.75
CA THR A 56 5.64 -20.67 10.06
C THR A 56 6.96 -20.10 10.60
N LEU A 57 7.24 -18.81 10.39
CA LEU A 57 8.55 -18.22 10.69
C LEU A 57 8.90 -18.27 12.17
N PHE A 58 7.93 -18.03 13.05
CA PHE A 58 8.14 -18.15 14.50
C PHE A 58 8.48 -19.59 14.90
N LEU A 59 7.71 -20.56 14.40
CA LEU A 59 7.89 -21.98 14.68
C LEU A 59 9.22 -22.50 14.12
N TYR A 60 9.61 -22.03 12.93
CA TYR A 60 10.90 -22.36 12.34
C TYR A 60 12.08 -21.75 13.13
N THR A 61 11.91 -20.53 13.60
CA THR A 61 12.89 -19.90 14.49
C THR A 61 13.04 -20.71 15.78
N LYS A 62 11.92 -21.17 16.36
CA LYS A 62 11.90 -21.98 17.57
C LYS A 62 12.58 -23.33 17.39
N SER A 63 12.35 -24.02 16.26
CA SER A 63 13.03 -25.28 16.00
C SER A 63 14.55 -25.08 15.91
N LEU A 64 15.03 -23.98 15.34
CA LEU A 64 16.46 -23.64 15.32
C LEU A 64 17.04 -23.15 16.67
N GLY A 65 16.28 -23.20 17.76
CA GLY A 65 16.71 -22.75 19.09
C GLY A 65 16.57 -21.24 19.33
N GLY A 66 15.90 -20.52 18.43
CA GLY A 66 15.64 -19.09 18.57
C GLY A 66 14.48 -18.75 19.50
N ASP A 67 14.30 -17.46 19.72
CA ASP A 67 13.29 -16.89 20.60
C ASP A 67 12.47 -15.80 19.91
N LEU A 68 11.63 -15.12 20.71
CA LEU A 68 10.82 -14.00 20.23
C LEU A 68 11.67 -12.82 19.76
N ALA A 69 12.85 -12.61 20.38
CA ALA A 69 13.80 -11.57 19.98
C ALA A 69 14.33 -11.82 18.58
N PHE A 70 14.68 -13.07 18.30
CA PHE A 70 15.13 -13.44 16.97
C PHE A 70 14.00 -13.28 15.93
N MET A 71 12.77 -13.68 16.24
CA MET A 71 11.62 -13.46 15.35
C MET A 71 11.40 -11.96 15.04
N GLY A 72 11.46 -11.09 16.05
CA GLY A 72 11.41 -9.64 15.84
C GLY A 72 12.56 -9.13 14.96
N MET A 73 13.78 -9.65 15.16
CA MET A 73 14.93 -9.33 14.31
C MET A 73 14.72 -9.75 12.85
N LEU A 74 14.13 -10.92 12.60
CA LEU A 74 13.83 -11.42 11.26
C LEU A 74 12.85 -10.51 10.51
N THR A 75 11.78 -10.07 11.18
CA THR A 75 10.79 -9.14 10.59
C THR A 75 11.38 -7.76 10.34
N SER A 76 12.29 -7.31 11.21
CA SER A 76 13.06 -6.07 11.03
C SER A 76 14.04 -6.15 9.87
N LEU A 77 14.85 -7.20 9.76
CA LEU A 77 15.85 -7.38 8.69
C LEU A 77 15.22 -7.39 7.30
N PHE A 78 14.06 -8.03 7.15
CA PHE A 78 13.29 -7.94 5.91
C PHE A 78 12.96 -6.49 5.54
N SER A 79 12.52 -5.70 6.53
CA SER A 79 12.16 -4.30 6.32
C SER A 79 13.39 -3.40 6.05
N VAL A 80 14.54 -3.70 6.67
CA VAL A 80 15.81 -3.02 6.39
C VAL A 80 16.23 -3.24 4.94
N GLY A 81 16.26 -4.50 4.50
CA GLY A 81 16.62 -4.84 3.12
C GLY A 81 15.75 -4.09 2.12
N ARG A 82 14.43 -4.09 2.35
CA ARG A 82 13.44 -3.43 1.49
C ARG A 82 13.59 -1.91 1.44
N LEU A 83 13.92 -1.28 2.57
CA LEU A 83 14.13 0.17 2.63
C LEU A 83 15.35 0.56 1.78
N ILE A 84 16.47 -0.15 1.95
CA ILE A 84 17.71 0.10 1.21
C ILE A 84 17.46 -0.06 -0.29
N SER A 85 16.88 -1.19 -0.69
CA SER A 85 16.69 -1.50 -2.11
C SER A 85 15.65 -0.62 -2.79
N SER A 86 14.68 -0.05 -2.07
CA SER A 86 13.67 0.83 -2.68
C SER A 86 14.27 2.04 -3.40
N THR A 87 15.37 2.58 -2.88
CA THR A 87 16.13 3.67 -3.51
C THR A 87 17.01 3.15 -4.65
N ALA A 88 17.72 2.04 -4.42
CA ALA A 88 18.60 1.43 -5.42
C ALA A 88 17.84 0.99 -6.68
N PHE A 89 16.66 0.39 -6.51
CA PHE A 89 15.79 -0.03 -7.61
C PHE A 89 15.10 1.14 -8.30
N GLY A 90 14.78 2.22 -7.58
CA GLY A 90 14.35 3.47 -8.20
C GLY A 90 15.42 4.03 -9.14
N TRP A 91 16.65 4.14 -8.67
CA TRP A 91 17.79 4.57 -9.48
C TRP A 91 18.04 3.64 -10.68
N MET A 92 18.03 2.32 -10.47
CA MET A 92 18.23 1.35 -11.55
C MET A 92 17.11 1.40 -12.59
N CYS A 93 15.87 1.68 -12.18
CA CYS A 93 14.74 1.88 -13.08
C CYS A 93 14.96 3.09 -14.00
N ASP A 94 15.45 4.20 -13.46
CA ASP A 94 15.66 5.44 -14.22
C ASP A 94 16.81 5.32 -15.24
N HIS A 95 17.81 4.46 -14.97
CA HIS A 95 18.98 4.31 -15.83
C HIS A 95 18.96 3.11 -16.78
N TYR A 96 18.18 2.07 -16.48
CA TYR A 96 18.16 0.83 -17.27
C TYR A 96 16.76 0.57 -17.87
N SER A 97 15.94 -0.25 -17.21
CA SER A 97 14.57 -0.54 -17.62
C SER A 97 13.79 -1.19 -16.48
N PHE A 98 12.46 -1.12 -16.53
CA PHE A 98 11.57 -1.85 -15.60
C PHE A 98 11.86 -3.36 -15.59
N ARG A 99 12.00 -3.98 -16.78
CA ARG A 99 12.29 -5.41 -16.94
C ARG A 99 13.59 -5.82 -16.24
N SER A 100 14.66 -5.05 -16.40
CA SER A 100 15.95 -5.32 -15.75
C SER A 100 15.81 -5.31 -14.23
N VAL A 101 15.06 -4.36 -13.69
CA VAL A 101 14.82 -4.27 -12.24
C VAL A 101 14.05 -5.48 -11.73
N TYR A 102 12.98 -5.89 -12.43
CA TYR A 102 12.21 -7.06 -12.03
C TYR A 102 13.03 -8.33 -12.01
N ILE A 103 13.83 -8.59 -13.06
CA ILE A 103 14.70 -9.77 -13.11
C ILE A 103 15.72 -9.77 -11.98
N VAL A 104 16.45 -8.67 -11.78
CA VAL A 104 17.46 -8.57 -10.71
C VAL A 104 16.81 -8.75 -9.34
N SER A 105 15.69 -8.08 -9.09
CA SER A 105 14.96 -8.17 -7.82
C SER A 105 14.47 -9.60 -7.52
N SER A 106 13.93 -10.30 -8.53
CA SER A 106 13.49 -11.70 -8.40
C SER A 106 14.65 -12.68 -8.25
N VAL A 107 15.80 -12.44 -8.87
CA VAL A 107 17.01 -13.26 -8.65
C VAL A 107 17.52 -13.10 -7.22
N ILE A 108 17.53 -11.89 -6.67
CA ILE A 108 17.89 -11.64 -5.27
C ILE A 108 16.91 -12.37 -4.34
N CYS A 109 15.60 -12.26 -4.57
CA CYS A 109 14.59 -13.00 -3.82
C CYS A 109 14.77 -14.52 -3.93
N LEU A 110 15.08 -15.03 -5.12
CA LEU A 110 15.33 -16.46 -5.35
C LEU A 110 16.50 -16.95 -4.49
N VAL A 111 17.64 -16.26 -4.53
CA VAL A 111 18.81 -16.59 -3.71
C VAL A 111 18.46 -16.54 -2.22
N GLY A 112 17.76 -15.51 -1.76
CA GLY A 112 17.33 -15.40 -0.37
C GLY A 112 16.39 -16.53 0.07
N ASN A 113 15.47 -16.95 -0.79
CA ASN A 113 14.56 -18.07 -0.51
C ASN A 113 15.25 -19.44 -0.56
N LEU A 114 16.28 -19.61 -1.40
CA LEU A 114 17.12 -20.81 -1.34
C LEU A 114 17.90 -20.88 -0.02
N ILE A 115 18.48 -19.76 0.44
CA ILE A 115 19.15 -19.68 1.74
C ILE A 115 18.16 -19.99 2.88
N TYR A 116 16.90 -19.54 2.78
CA TYR A 116 15.85 -19.88 3.75
C TYR A 116 15.67 -21.39 3.88
N VAL A 117 15.53 -22.08 2.74
CA VAL A 117 15.31 -23.52 2.70
C VAL A 117 16.53 -24.28 3.25
N PHE A 118 17.74 -23.79 2.98
CA PHE A 118 18.98 -24.37 3.52
C PHE A 118 19.23 -24.03 5.00
N ALA A 119 18.48 -23.12 5.62
CA ALA A 119 18.62 -22.80 7.03
C ALA A 119 18.16 -23.94 7.97
N ASP A 120 17.54 -24.98 7.40
CA ASP A 120 16.97 -26.11 8.12
C ASP A 120 17.99 -26.85 8.99
N GLN A 121 17.51 -27.42 10.09
CA GLN A 121 18.30 -28.21 11.03
C GLN A 121 19.09 -29.33 10.34
N HIS A 122 18.52 -29.96 9.31
CA HIS A 122 19.13 -31.09 8.62
C HIS A 122 20.23 -30.67 7.64
N VAL A 123 20.40 -29.37 7.39
CA VAL A 123 21.40 -28.84 6.45
C VAL A 123 22.41 -27.96 7.15
N THR A 124 21.99 -26.78 7.65
CA THR A 124 22.90 -25.83 8.33
C THR A 124 22.55 -25.62 9.79
N GLY A 125 21.29 -25.79 10.18
CA GLY A 125 20.81 -25.53 11.54
C GLY A 125 21.13 -24.12 12.04
N SER A 126 21.11 -23.12 11.15
CA SER A 126 21.67 -21.80 11.44
C SER A 126 20.62 -20.69 11.48
N LEU A 127 20.40 -20.13 12.67
CA LEU A 127 19.65 -18.90 12.86
C LEU A 127 20.23 -17.76 12.00
N THR A 128 21.56 -17.66 11.89
CA THR A 128 22.22 -16.64 11.07
C THR A 128 21.87 -16.78 9.58
N ALA A 129 21.82 -18.00 9.05
CA ALA A 129 21.39 -18.24 7.67
C ALA A 129 19.94 -17.77 7.45
N LEU A 130 19.06 -18.04 8.41
CA LEU A 130 17.67 -17.57 8.40
C LEU A 130 17.59 -16.02 8.41
N ALA A 131 18.40 -15.34 9.22
CA ALA A 131 18.49 -13.88 9.24
C ALA A 131 19.01 -13.28 7.93
N VAL A 132 20.08 -13.85 7.38
CA VAL A 132 20.65 -13.42 6.09
C VAL A 132 19.61 -13.62 4.97
N SER A 133 18.90 -14.74 4.97
CA SER A 133 17.79 -14.97 4.04
C SER A 133 16.75 -13.86 4.13
N ARG A 134 16.24 -13.53 5.32
CA ARG A 134 15.21 -12.49 5.49
C ARG A 134 15.66 -11.13 4.97
N PHE A 135 16.92 -10.75 5.24
CA PHE A 135 17.48 -9.51 4.71
C PHE A 135 17.53 -9.52 3.17
N ILE A 136 18.07 -10.58 2.57
CA ILE A 136 18.20 -10.70 1.11
C ILE A 136 16.83 -10.71 0.42
N VAL A 137 15.88 -11.50 0.93
CA VAL A 137 14.50 -11.52 0.38
C VAL A 137 13.84 -10.15 0.53
N GLY A 138 14.00 -9.49 1.68
CA GLY A 138 13.53 -8.13 1.89
C GLY A 138 14.11 -7.14 0.89
N PHE A 139 15.41 -7.25 0.61
CA PHE A 139 16.09 -6.45 -0.41
C PHE A 139 15.49 -6.68 -1.80
N GLY A 140 15.32 -7.93 -2.22
CA GLY A 140 14.67 -8.24 -3.50
C GLY A 140 13.21 -7.74 -3.59
N ALA A 141 12.46 -7.75 -2.48
CA ALA A 141 11.06 -7.28 -2.44
C ALA A 141 10.88 -5.75 -2.47
N GLY A 142 11.96 -4.96 -2.56
CA GLY A 142 11.90 -3.48 -2.55
C GLY A 142 11.45 -2.81 -3.85
N ASN A 143 10.81 -3.52 -4.77
CA ASN A 143 10.47 -3.03 -6.12
C ASN A 143 9.07 -2.39 -6.24
N ARG A 144 8.32 -2.21 -5.14
CA ARG A 144 6.95 -1.63 -5.16
C ARG A 144 6.85 -0.23 -5.80
N SER A 145 7.84 0.63 -5.60
CA SER A 145 7.88 1.95 -6.26
C SER A 145 7.98 1.79 -7.78
N VAL A 146 8.75 0.80 -8.24
CA VAL A 146 8.97 0.47 -9.65
C VAL A 146 7.71 -0.10 -10.28
N CYS A 147 6.98 -1.00 -9.61
CA CYS A 147 5.66 -1.47 -10.05
C CYS A 147 4.66 -0.33 -10.25
N ARG A 148 4.60 0.63 -9.31
CA ARG A 148 3.74 1.81 -9.45
C ARG A 148 4.16 2.72 -10.60
N ALA A 149 5.46 2.90 -10.81
CA ALA A 149 5.99 3.70 -11.90
C ALA A 149 5.71 3.04 -13.27
N ASP A 150 5.86 1.72 -13.38
CA ASP A 150 5.59 0.98 -14.62
C ASP A 150 4.11 1.09 -15.01
N VAL A 151 3.20 0.78 -14.08
CA VAL A 151 1.75 0.97 -14.29
C VAL A 151 1.43 2.41 -14.71
N ALA A 152 2.03 3.41 -14.06
CA ALA A 152 1.82 4.82 -14.40
C ALA A 152 2.34 5.19 -15.80
N SER A 153 3.37 4.51 -16.30
CA SER A 153 3.99 4.73 -17.61
C SER A 153 3.13 4.21 -18.76
N ILE A 154 2.42 3.09 -18.57
CA ILE A 154 1.58 2.47 -19.60
C ILE A 154 0.08 2.81 -19.46
N THR A 155 -0.32 3.62 -18.47
CA THR A 155 -1.73 4.04 -18.26
C THR A 155 -1.96 5.53 -18.47
N THR A 156 -3.15 5.89 -19.00
CA THR A 156 -3.58 7.29 -19.07
C THR A 156 -4.01 7.82 -17.70
N ILE A 157 -4.02 9.14 -17.53
CA ILE A 157 -4.44 9.81 -16.27
C ILE A 157 -5.82 9.33 -15.82
N ASN A 158 -6.76 9.15 -16.75
CA ASN A 158 -8.16 8.78 -16.45
C ASN A 158 -8.31 7.34 -15.96
N GLN A 159 -7.44 6.42 -16.37
CA GLN A 159 -7.53 5.00 -15.98
C GLN A 159 -6.48 4.57 -14.95
N ARG A 160 -5.43 5.38 -14.74
CA ARG A 160 -4.30 5.09 -13.84
C ARG A 160 -4.75 4.73 -12.43
N LEU A 161 -5.74 5.45 -11.89
CA LEU A 161 -6.25 5.18 -10.55
C LEU A 161 -6.74 3.72 -10.42
N THR A 162 -7.50 3.23 -11.40
CA THR A 162 -8.04 1.85 -11.40
C THR A 162 -6.93 0.81 -11.33
N TYR A 163 -5.89 0.94 -12.16
CA TYR A 163 -4.79 -0.02 -12.19
C TYR A 163 -3.86 0.08 -10.98
N LEU A 164 -3.67 1.28 -10.42
CA LEU A 164 -2.95 1.44 -9.15
C LEU A 164 -3.73 0.84 -7.97
N THR A 165 -5.06 0.94 -7.97
CA THR A 165 -5.91 0.26 -6.98
C THR A 165 -5.82 -1.26 -7.14
N MET A 166 -5.86 -1.78 -8.36
CA MET A 166 -5.66 -3.22 -8.62
C MET A 166 -4.32 -3.70 -8.06
N LEU A 167 -3.24 -2.96 -8.31
CA LEU A 167 -1.92 -3.26 -7.75
C LEU A 167 -1.93 -3.28 -6.22
N ALA A 168 -2.61 -2.32 -5.57
CA ALA A 168 -2.75 -2.30 -4.11
C ALA A 168 -3.57 -3.49 -3.57
N THR A 169 -4.60 -3.94 -4.29
CA THR A 169 -5.36 -5.16 -3.96
C THR A 169 -4.47 -6.39 -4.05
N VAL A 170 -3.63 -6.48 -5.08
CA VAL A 170 -2.68 -7.59 -5.26
C VAL A 170 -1.63 -7.61 -4.14
N VAL A 171 -1.14 -6.45 -3.69
CA VAL A 171 -0.28 -6.36 -2.50
C VAL A 171 -0.95 -7.00 -1.30
N PHE A 172 -2.21 -6.65 -1.04
CA PHE A 172 -2.96 -7.22 0.07
C PHE A 172 -3.15 -8.73 -0.07
N PHE A 173 -3.53 -9.19 -1.27
CA PHE A 173 -3.66 -10.62 -1.57
C PHE A 173 -2.35 -11.37 -1.29
N GLY A 174 -1.22 -10.80 -1.74
CA GLY A 174 0.12 -11.35 -1.56
C GLY A 174 0.54 -11.49 -0.10
N TYR A 175 0.29 -10.51 0.76
CA TYR A 175 0.73 -10.64 2.16
C TYR A 175 -0.32 -11.28 3.09
N ALA A 176 -1.62 -11.05 2.86
CA ALA A 176 -2.67 -11.37 3.84
C ALA A 176 -3.26 -12.78 3.65
N LEU A 177 -3.34 -13.28 2.41
CA LEU A 177 -3.96 -14.58 2.12
C LEU A 177 -2.95 -15.69 1.89
N THR A 178 -1.71 -15.35 1.56
CA THR A 178 -0.70 -16.39 1.32
C THR A 178 -0.21 -17.16 2.54
N PRO A 179 -0.41 -16.75 3.81
CA PRO A 179 -0.18 -17.64 4.95
C PRO A 179 -0.92 -18.97 4.84
N GLY A 180 -2.10 -18.99 4.21
CA GLY A 180 -2.87 -20.22 3.96
C GLY A 180 -2.18 -21.20 3.00
N LEU A 181 -1.22 -20.75 2.19
CA LEU A 181 -0.41 -21.67 1.38
C LEU A 181 0.52 -22.53 2.25
N GLY A 182 0.87 -22.06 3.45
CA GLY A 182 1.66 -22.82 4.41
C GLY A 182 0.95 -24.09 4.90
N SER A 183 -0.37 -24.04 5.12
CA SER A 183 -1.13 -25.22 5.55
C SER A 183 -1.22 -26.30 4.47
N LEU A 184 -1.33 -25.90 3.20
CA LEU A 184 -1.38 -26.85 2.07
C LEU A 184 -0.12 -27.71 1.95
N VAL A 185 1.04 -27.16 2.34
CA VAL A 185 2.33 -27.85 2.26
C VAL A 185 2.86 -28.30 3.62
N ALA A 186 2.10 -28.10 4.71
CA ALA A 186 2.54 -28.42 6.06
C ALA A 186 2.78 -29.93 6.29
N ASN A 187 2.02 -30.80 5.61
CA ASN A 187 2.18 -32.25 5.69
C ASN A 187 3.29 -32.80 4.78
N THR A 188 4.05 -31.94 4.11
CA THR A 188 5.16 -32.37 3.27
C THR A 188 6.30 -32.85 4.14
N ASP A 189 6.77 -34.07 3.88
CA ASP A 189 7.98 -34.66 4.46
C ASP A 189 8.71 -35.41 3.34
N LEU A 190 9.52 -34.68 2.58
CA LEU A 190 10.21 -35.20 1.39
C LEU A 190 11.67 -34.78 1.39
N TYR A 191 12.56 -35.69 0.99
CA TYR A 191 13.97 -35.39 0.77
C TYR A 191 14.24 -35.29 -0.73
N ILE A 192 14.57 -34.09 -1.21
CA ILE A 192 14.88 -33.84 -2.63
C ILE A 192 16.25 -33.17 -2.72
N LEU A 193 17.20 -33.79 -3.42
CA LEU A 193 18.53 -33.22 -3.68
C LEU A 193 19.28 -32.77 -2.41
N GLY A 194 19.14 -33.51 -1.30
CA GLY A 194 19.77 -33.18 -0.01
C GLY A 194 19.03 -32.08 0.79
N ILE A 195 17.88 -31.61 0.30
CA ILE A 195 17.00 -30.67 1.00
C ILE A 195 15.85 -31.45 1.62
N HIS A 196 15.66 -31.27 2.93
CA HIS A 196 14.49 -31.78 3.65
C HIS A 196 13.34 -30.77 3.52
N LEU A 197 12.35 -31.12 2.69
CA LEU A 197 11.10 -30.40 2.57
C LEU A 197 10.16 -30.84 3.68
N ASN A 198 10.09 -30.01 4.72
CA ASN A 198 9.23 -30.17 5.87
C ASN A 198 8.26 -28.98 5.96
N LYS A 199 7.43 -28.94 6.99
CA LYS A 199 6.47 -27.85 7.25
C LYS A 199 7.07 -26.44 7.34
N PHE A 200 8.36 -26.29 7.63
CA PHE A 200 9.04 -24.99 7.76
C PHE A 200 9.74 -24.56 6.46
N THR A 201 10.31 -25.51 5.72
CA THR A 201 11.05 -25.24 4.47
C THR A 201 10.15 -25.23 3.23
N SER A 202 9.07 -26.02 3.22
CA SER A 202 8.14 -26.11 2.08
C SER A 202 7.48 -24.77 1.71
N PRO A 203 7.07 -23.91 2.66
CA PRO A 203 6.63 -22.55 2.34
C PRO A 203 7.70 -21.73 1.58
N GLY A 204 8.99 -21.92 1.91
CA GLY A 204 10.10 -21.29 1.18
C GLY A 204 10.22 -21.78 -0.27
N MET A 205 9.93 -23.06 -0.53
CA MET A 205 9.93 -23.60 -1.88
C MET A 205 8.82 -23.04 -2.77
N ILE A 206 7.65 -22.72 -2.21
CA ILE A 206 6.59 -22.00 -2.94
C ILE A 206 7.14 -20.66 -3.45
N LEU A 207 7.88 -19.94 -2.61
CA LEU A 207 8.49 -18.67 -2.98
C LEU A 207 9.61 -18.83 -4.01
N VAL A 208 10.39 -19.91 -3.96
CA VAL A 208 11.35 -20.26 -5.02
C VAL A 208 10.63 -20.41 -6.36
N VAL A 209 9.52 -21.16 -6.39
CA VAL A 209 8.70 -21.34 -7.60
C VAL A 209 8.15 -20.01 -8.09
N PHE A 210 7.58 -19.17 -7.22
CA PHE A 210 7.08 -17.84 -7.61
C PHE A 210 8.18 -16.99 -8.25
N ASN A 211 9.38 -16.94 -7.66
CA ASN A 211 10.49 -16.16 -8.23
C ASN A 211 10.96 -16.70 -9.57
N LEU A 212 11.04 -18.04 -9.75
CA LEU A 212 11.37 -18.65 -11.04
C LEU A 212 10.32 -18.33 -12.11
N LEU A 213 9.04 -18.40 -11.76
CA LEU A 213 7.95 -18.01 -12.66
C LEU A 213 8.01 -16.52 -13.00
N THR A 214 8.34 -15.65 -12.05
CA THR A 214 8.50 -14.21 -12.30
C THR A 214 9.65 -13.95 -13.26
N ILE A 215 10.81 -14.59 -13.06
CA ILE A 215 11.97 -14.46 -13.95
C ILE A 215 11.62 -14.96 -15.35
N ALA A 216 11.03 -16.16 -15.46
CA ALA A 216 10.63 -16.74 -16.74
C ALA A 216 9.62 -15.86 -17.46
N GLY A 217 8.56 -15.42 -16.78
CA GLY A 217 7.53 -14.55 -17.36
C GLY A 217 8.07 -13.17 -17.77
N MET A 218 8.99 -12.59 -16.99
CA MET A 218 9.66 -11.34 -17.39
C MET A 218 10.58 -11.53 -18.60
N MET A 219 11.12 -12.72 -18.78
CA MET A 219 11.97 -13.04 -19.93
C MET A 219 11.18 -13.30 -21.21
N THR A 220 10.02 -13.95 -21.10
CA THR A 220 9.26 -14.45 -22.27
C THR A 220 8.00 -13.65 -22.59
N LEU A 221 7.31 -13.09 -21.59
CA LEU A 221 6.00 -12.46 -21.76
C LEU A 221 6.02 -10.94 -21.69
N TYR A 222 6.93 -10.34 -20.90
CA TYR A 222 6.97 -8.88 -20.72
C TYR A 222 7.64 -8.17 -21.91
N ASP A 223 6.91 -7.23 -22.52
CA ASP A 223 7.37 -6.42 -23.65
C ASP A 223 7.57 -4.95 -23.25
N GLY A 224 8.83 -4.50 -23.19
CA GLY A 224 9.18 -3.12 -22.83
C GLY A 224 8.85 -2.06 -23.88
N SER A 225 8.36 -2.45 -25.07
CA SER A 225 7.97 -1.52 -26.14
C SER A 225 6.52 -1.01 -26.03
N ILE A 226 5.75 -1.57 -25.09
CA ILE A 226 4.36 -1.18 -24.84
C ILE A 226 4.30 0.22 -24.21
N GLN A 227 3.42 1.05 -24.75
CA GLN A 227 3.22 2.43 -24.33
C GLN A 227 1.77 2.68 -23.97
N THR A 228 1.50 3.87 -23.43
CA THR A 228 0.15 4.30 -23.04
C THR A 228 -0.88 4.20 -24.17
N ARG A 229 -0.47 4.45 -25.42
CA ARG A 229 -1.34 4.40 -26.61
C ARG A 229 -1.83 3.00 -26.94
N ASP A 230 -1.19 1.96 -26.42
CA ASP A 230 -1.54 0.56 -26.71
C ASP A 230 -2.64 0.03 -25.78
N GLY A 231 -2.95 0.76 -24.71
CA GLY A 231 -3.97 0.41 -23.73
C GLY A 231 -5.40 0.61 -24.24
N PRO A 232 -6.40 0.25 -23.41
CA PRO A 232 -7.80 0.38 -23.79
C PRO A 232 -8.21 1.84 -23.99
N SER A 233 -9.04 2.08 -25.01
CA SER A 233 -9.61 3.39 -25.31
C SER A 233 -10.62 3.78 -24.24
N VAL A 234 -10.34 4.89 -23.54
CA VAL A 234 -11.27 5.47 -22.57
C VAL A 234 -12.22 6.41 -23.31
N SER A 235 -13.50 6.08 -23.39
CA SER A 235 -14.53 7.06 -23.76
C SER A 235 -14.58 8.12 -22.66
N SER A 236 -14.32 9.38 -22.98
CA SER A 236 -14.52 10.49 -22.04
C SER A 236 -16.00 10.84 -21.95
N PRO A 237 -16.67 10.69 -20.79
CA PRO A 237 -17.77 11.58 -20.46
C PRO A 237 -17.15 12.91 -19.97
N ASP A 238 -17.46 13.99 -20.68
CA ASP A 238 -17.29 15.39 -20.26
C ASP A 238 -15.87 15.89 -19.92
N ALA A 239 -15.07 16.11 -20.95
CA ALA A 239 -13.84 16.90 -20.87
C ALA A 239 -14.07 18.44 -20.83
N THR A 240 -15.32 18.90 -20.79
CA THR A 240 -15.70 20.32 -20.95
C THR A 240 -15.98 21.07 -19.65
N THR A 241 -16.00 20.44 -18.47
CA THR A 241 -16.43 21.14 -17.24
C THR A 241 -15.28 21.52 -16.28
N ASN A 242 -14.04 21.08 -16.51
CA ASN A 242 -12.95 21.20 -15.50
C ASN A 242 -11.83 22.21 -15.81
N ARG A 243 -12.01 23.13 -16.77
CA ARG A 243 -10.97 24.09 -17.17
C ARG A 243 -11.44 25.54 -17.23
N THR A 244 -12.04 26.11 -16.17
CA THR A 244 -12.36 27.56 -16.20
C THR A 244 -12.62 28.22 -14.84
N LEU A 245 -11.98 27.79 -13.75
CA LEU A 245 -11.66 28.71 -12.64
C LEU A 245 -10.53 28.09 -11.80
N SER A 246 -9.30 28.49 -12.07
CA SER A 246 -8.13 28.09 -11.30
C SER A 246 -8.30 28.47 -9.82
N ASN A 247 -8.57 27.47 -8.98
CA ASN A 247 -7.99 27.31 -7.63
C ASN A 247 -8.06 28.53 -6.68
N MET A 248 -9.22 29.15 -6.44
CA MET A 248 -9.35 30.11 -5.33
C MET A 248 -9.26 29.46 -3.93
N THR A 249 -9.20 28.12 -3.84
CA THR A 249 -9.18 27.38 -2.56
C THR A 249 -8.10 26.29 -2.50
N THR A 250 -6.91 26.51 -3.08
CA THR A 250 -5.76 25.65 -2.74
C THR A 250 -5.35 25.92 -1.30
N MET A 251 -5.44 24.90 -0.44
CA MET A 251 -5.05 25.02 0.97
C MET A 251 -3.64 25.61 1.10
N PRO A 252 -3.38 26.51 2.07
CA PRO A 252 -2.07 27.11 2.27
C PRO A 252 -0.99 26.04 2.52
N ASP A 253 0.21 26.26 1.98
CA ASP A 253 1.31 25.29 2.07
C ASP A 253 1.67 24.94 3.52
N ARG A 254 1.52 25.88 4.46
CA ARG A 254 1.71 25.61 5.90
C ARG A 254 0.77 24.52 6.41
N ILE A 255 -0.51 24.57 6.05
CA ILE A 255 -1.51 23.58 6.48
C ILE A 255 -1.27 22.23 5.82
N VAL A 256 -0.82 22.24 4.57
CA VAL A 256 -0.43 21.02 3.84
C VAL A 256 0.80 20.37 4.47
N ASN A 257 1.82 21.15 4.83
CA ASN A 257 3.03 20.65 5.49
C ASN A 257 2.74 20.10 6.89
N ILE A 258 1.90 20.78 7.69
CA ILE A 258 1.42 20.25 8.97
C ILE A 258 0.69 18.92 8.75
N GLY A 259 -0.23 18.89 7.78
CA GLY A 259 -0.94 17.68 7.40
C GLY A 259 0.02 16.57 6.99
N ALA A 260 1.08 16.89 6.26
CA ALA A 260 2.05 15.90 5.84
C ALA A 260 2.74 15.25 7.04
N VAL A 261 3.21 16.04 8.00
CA VAL A 261 3.79 15.52 9.25
C VAL A 261 2.79 14.61 9.99
N VAL A 262 1.53 15.02 10.09
CA VAL A 262 0.47 14.20 10.71
C VAL A 262 0.30 12.88 9.97
N PHE A 263 0.10 12.89 8.66
CA PHE A 263 -0.10 11.66 7.86
C PHE A 263 1.12 10.74 7.86
N ILE A 264 2.34 11.29 7.91
CA ILE A 264 3.58 10.54 8.08
C ILE A 264 3.60 9.84 9.44
N PHE A 265 3.23 10.53 10.52
CA PHE A 265 3.11 9.94 11.85
C PHE A 265 2.01 8.86 11.91
N LEU A 266 0.84 9.11 11.31
CA LEU A 266 -0.23 8.11 11.21
C LEU A 266 0.26 6.86 10.46
N ASN A 267 0.94 7.03 9.33
CA ASN A 267 1.45 5.90 8.56
C ASN A 267 2.55 5.13 9.30
N PHE A 268 3.43 5.84 10.03
CA PHE A 268 4.41 5.22 10.92
C PHE A 268 3.72 4.31 11.93
N ASN A 269 2.71 4.83 12.66
CA ASN A 269 2.00 4.09 13.69
C ASN A 269 1.22 2.89 13.13
N ALA A 270 0.44 3.09 12.08
CA ALA A 270 -0.35 2.02 11.47
C ALA A 270 0.53 0.85 11.01
N ARG A 271 1.64 1.15 10.34
CA ARG A 271 2.58 0.13 9.85
C ARG A 271 3.40 -0.51 10.96
N GLY A 272 3.71 0.27 11.99
CA GLY A 272 4.42 -0.20 13.16
C GLY A 272 3.60 -1.18 13.98
N ILE A 273 2.34 -0.84 14.28
CA ILE A 273 1.41 -1.72 15.00
C ILE A 273 1.21 -3.03 14.22
N LEU A 274 0.94 -2.96 12.91
CA LEU A 274 0.85 -4.17 12.07
C LEU A 274 2.09 -5.08 12.24
N SER A 275 3.28 -4.48 12.33
CA SER A 275 4.52 -5.24 12.46
C SER A 275 4.80 -5.83 13.84
N VAL A 276 4.25 -5.22 14.89
CA VAL A 276 4.20 -5.86 16.22
C VAL A 276 3.36 -7.13 16.15
N PHE A 277 2.17 -7.04 15.55
CA PHE A 277 1.25 -8.17 15.41
C PHE A 277 1.84 -9.31 14.56
N GLU A 278 2.59 -8.99 13.50
CA GLU A 278 3.35 -9.98 12.73
C GLU A 278 4.34 -10.80 13.57
N THR A 279 4.79 -10.27 14.70
CA THR A 279 5.74 -10.94 15.60
C THR A 279 5.04 -11.69 16.72
N VAL A 280 3.96 -11.14 17.28
CA VAL A 280 3.30 -11.69 18.49
C VAL A 280 2.13 -12.64 18.19
N ASN A 281 1.53 -12.58 17.01
CA ASN A 281 0.27 -13.28 16.73
C ASN A 281 0.42 -14.82 16.85
N ILE A 282 1.45 -15.41 16.24
CA ILE A 282 1.69 -16.87 16.37
C ILE A 282 2.03 -17.29 17.81
N PRO A 283 2.95 -16.61 18.53
CA PRO A 283 3.17 -16.89 19.95
C PRO A 283 1.90 -16.85 20.80
N LEU A 284 1.05 -15.83 20.63
CA LEU A 284 -0.22 -15.70 21.34
C LEU A 284 -1.19 -16.81 20.97
N PHE A 285 -1.27 -17.16 19.69
CA PHE A 285 -2.09 -18.25 19.21
C PHE A 285 -1.73 -19.56 19.93
N LEU A 286 -0.45 -19.94 19.93
CA LEU A 286 0.05 -21.15 20.58
C LEU A 286 -0.18 -21.13 22.09
N GLN A 287 0.01 -19.97 22.74
CA GLN A 287 -0.24 -19.82 24.18
C GLN A 287 -1.70 -20.13 24.54
N VAL A 288 -2.62 -19.69 23.69
CA VAL A 288 -4.05 -19.75 23.95
C VAL A 288 -4.69 -21.07 23.52
N THR A 289 -4.16 -21.71 22.48
CA THR A 289 -4.59 -23.05 22.05
C THR A 289 -3.90 -24.16 22.83
N GLY A 290 -2.74 -23.89 23.43
CA GLY A 290 -1.90 -24.91 24.06
C GLY A 290 -1.28 -25.89 23.05
N SER A 291 -1.28 -25.53 21.75
CA SER A 291 -0.76 -26.39 20.68
C SER A 291 0.76 -26.55 20.81
N ASP A 292 1.23 -27.77 20.60
CA ASP A 292 2.67 -28.05 20.56
C ASP A 292 3.32 -27.34 19.35
N PRO A 293 4.28 -26.42 19.57
CA PRO A 293 5.00 -25.72 18.50
C PRO A 293 5.70 -26.66 17.51
N GLU A 294 6.05 -27.88 17.93
CA GLU A 294 6.69 -28.88 17.09
C GLU A 294 5.72 -29.79 16.35
N SER A 295 4.41 -29.64 16.53
CA SER A 295 3.41 -30.43 15.81
C SER A 295 3.17 -29.89 14.39
N VAL A 296 2.66 -30.73 13.48
CA VAL A 296 2.20 -30.28 12.15
C VAL A 296 0.86 -29.55 12.27
N ASP A 297 -0.02 -30.04 13.15
CA ASP A 297 -1.34 -29.46 13.39
C ASP A 297 -1.25 -28.00 13.85
N ALA A 298 -0.32 -27.66 14.75
CA ALA A 298 -0.10 -26.27 15.16
C ALA A 298 0.25 -25.35 13.98
N VAL A 299 1.06 -25.82 13.02
CA VAL A 299 1.41 -25.07 11.81
C VAL A 299 0.18 -24.85 10.94
N VAL A 300 -0.61 -25.92 10.72
CA VAL A 300 -1.83 -25.88 9.91
C VAL A 300 -2.84 -24.91 10.52
N ASP A 301 -3.11 -25.04 11.81
CA ASP A 301 -4.10 -24.23 12.52
C ASP A 301 -3.69 -22.75 12.58
N ALA A 302 -2.42 -22.46 12.86
CA ALA A 302 -1.88 -21.11 12.84
C ALA A 302 -1.96 -20.46 11.44
N SER A 303 -1.62 -21.24 10.40
CA SER A 303 -1.68 -20.78 9.00
C SER A 303 -3.12 -20.50 8.57
N ASN A 304 -4.05 -21.38 8.93
CA ASN A 304 -5.48 -21.22 8.65
C ASN A 304 -6.06 -20.02 9.43
N PHE A 305 -5.68 -19.83 10.69
CA PHE A 305 -6.08 -18.66 11.47
C PHE A 305 -5.68 -17.34 10.80
N GLN A 306 -4.42 -17.22 10.37
CA GLN A 306 -3.96 -16.05 9.63
C GLN A 306 -4.66 -15.89 8.28
N PHE A 307 -4.89 -16.98 7.56
CA PHE A 307 -5.63 -16.97 6.29
C PHE A 307 -7.05 -16.42 6.46
N TYR A 308 -7.78 -16.88 7.48
CA TYR A 308 -9.14 -16.40 7.77
C TYR A 308 -9.15 -14.92 8.17
N LEU A 309 -8.19 -14.48 8.99
CA LEU A 309 -8.03 -13.06 9.30
C LEU A 309 -7.75 -12.22 8.04
N GLY A 310 -6.94 -12.73 7.11
CA GLY A 310 -6.71 -12.12 5.82
C GLY A 310 -7.97 -12.04 4.95
N LEU A 311 -8.76 -13.12 4.91
CA LEU A 311 -10.01 -13.18 4.15
C LEU A 311 -11.04 -12.19 4.67
N LEU A 312 -11.18 -12.09 6.00
CA LEU A 312 -12.00 -11.06 6.64
C LEU A 312 -11.46 -9.66 6.33
N GLY A 313 -10.14 -9.51 6.19
CA GLY A 313 -9.53 -8.25 5.77
C GLY A 313 -9.88 -7.79 4.35
N LEU A 314 -10.15 -8.73 3.43
CA LEU A 314 -10.67 -8.37 2.10
C LEU A 314 -12.05 -7.69 2.18
N LEU A 315 -12.88 -8.09 3.14
CA LEU A 315 -14.19 -7.47 3.35
C LEU A 315 -14.04 -5.99 3.74
N SER A 316 -12.99 -5.64 4.47
CA SER A 316 -12.68 -4.24 4.79
C SER A 316 -12.31 -3.44 3.54
N TYR A 317 -11.52 -4.00 2.61
CA TYR A 317 -11.24 -3.35 1.32
C TYR A 317 -12.50 -3.16 0.47
N PHE A 318 -13.35 -4.18 0.40
CA PHE A 318 -14.63 -4.09 -0.31
C PHE A 318 -15.54 -3.03 0.31
N SER A 319 -15.55 -2.94 1.65
CA SER A 319 -16.30 -1.93 2.39
C SER A 319 -15.80 -0.51 2.10
N ILE A 320 -14.48 -0.32 2.02
CA ILE A 320 -13.88 0.98 1.65
C ILE A 320 -14.37 1.41 0.27
N GLU A 321 -14.36 0.52 -0.73
CA GLU A 321 -14.78 0.86 -2.09
C GLU A 321 -16.29 1.11 -2.18
N THR A 322 -17.10 0.27 -1.53
CA THR A 322 -18.58 0.38 -1.57
C THR A 322 -19.06 1.66 -0.91
N PHE A 323 -18.48 2.03 0.24
CA PHE A 323 -18.90 3.19 1.03
C PHE A 323 -17.99 4.41 0.85
N ARG A 324 -17.16 4.44 -0.21
CA ARG A 324 -16.22 5.55 -0.51
C ARG A 324 -16.88 6.91 -0.69
N HIS A 325 -18.16 6.93 -1.06
CA HIS A 325 -18.95 8.15 -1.26
C HIS A 325 -19.73 8.56 0.00
N SER A 326 -19.92 7.64 0.95
CA SER A 326 -20.71 7.87 2.16
C SER A 326 -19.88 8.42 3.33
N LEU A 327 -18.58 8.14 3.35
CA LEU A 327 -17.66 8.49 4.44
C LEU A 327 -16.47 9.27 3.89
N SER A 328 -16.06 10.33 4.60
CA SER A 328 -14.84 11.07 4.26
C SER A 328 -13.59 10.22 4.55
N ASP A 329 -12.49 10.50 3.84
CA ASP A 329 -11.23 9.79 4.07
C ASP A 329 -10.75 9.94 5.53
N VAL A 330 -10.98 11.09 6.17
CA VAL A 330 -10.62 11.34 7.57
C VAL A 330 -11.41 10.42 8.51
N ASN A 331 -12.71 10.26 8.30
CA ASN A 331 -13.56 9.40 9.12
C ASN A 331 -13.15 7.94 8.97
N TRP A 332 -12.80 7.51 7.76
CA TRP A 332 -12.25 6.18 7.52
C TRP A 332 -10.94 5.96 8.27
N VAL A 333 -9.99 6.89 8.22
CA VAL A 333 -8.74 6.76 8.98
C VAL A 333 -8.99 6.73 10.49
N GLN A 334 -9.91 7.56 11.00
CA GLN A 334 -10.32 7.52 12.40
C GLN A 334 -10.92 6.17 12.80
N LEU A 335 -11.82 5.61 11.98
CA LEU A 335 -12.38 4.28 12.17
C LEU A 335 -11.29 3.22 12.21
N GLY A 336 -10.33 3.28 11.29
CA GLY A 336 -9.20 2.35 11.26
C GLY A 336 -8.40 2.39 12.57
N PHE A 337 -8.02 3.56 13.07
CA PHE A 337 -7.31 3.68 14.35
C PHE A 337 -8.18 3.32 15.56
N LEU A 338 -9.49 3.56 15.51
CA LEU A 338 -10.42 3.13 16.56
C LEU A 338 -10.49 1.61 16.66
N MET A 339 -10.48 0.91 15.53
CA MET A 339 -10.45 -0.56 15.50
C MET A 339 -9.11 -1.11 16.00
N LEU A 340 -7.98 -0.49 15.61
CA LEU A 340 -6.66 -0.81 16.18
C LEU A 340 -6.64 -0.61 17.71
N LEU A 341 -7.18 0.51 18.19
CA LEU A 341 -7.29 0.82 19.62
C LEU A 341 -8.13 -0.22 20.35
N ALA A 342 -9.32 -0.53 19.83
CA ALA A 342 -10.24 -1.49 20.42
C ALA A 342 -9.62 -2.88 20.54
N GLY A 343 -8.96 -3.38 19.49
CA GLY A 343 -8.33 -4.71 19.55
C GLY A 343 -7.16 -4.78 20.52
N ASN A 344 -6.32 -3.73 20.63
CA ASN A 344 -5.27 -3.69 21.66
C ASN A 344 -5.85 -3.57 23.08
N LEU A 345 -6.97 -2.86 23.27
CA LEU A 345 -7.68 -2.82 24.56
C LEU A 345 -8.22 -4.21 24.95
N VAL A 346 -8.72 -4.99 23.99
CA VAL A 346 -9.16 -6.37 24.25
C VAL A 346 -8.00 -7.23 24.77
N LEU A 347 -6.80 -7.10 24.21
CA LEU A 347 -5.62 -7.86 24.67
C LEU A 347 -5.10 -7.46 26.05
N VAL A 348 -5.43 -6.26 26.54
CA VAL A 348 -4.89 -5.71 27.79
C VAL A 348 -5.90 -5.74 28.93
N VAL A 349 -7.15 -5.35 28.65
CA VAL A 349 -8.16 -5.03 29.67
C VAL A 349 -9.08 -6.21 29.94
N VAL A 350 -9.28 -7.08 28.96
CA VAL A 350 -10.40 -8.05 28.98
C VAL A 350 -10.11 -9.33 29.78
N PRO A 351 -8.87 -9.87 29.91
CA PRO A 351 -8.69 -11.10 30.69
C PRO A 351 -7.61 -11.09 31.79
N VAL A 352 -7.92 -11.76 32.91
CA VAL A 352 -6.95 -12.34 33.88
C VAL A 352 -6.19 -13.54 33.28
N ALA A 353 -6.77 -14.21 32.28
CA ALA A 353 -6.15 -15.25 31.46
C ALA A 353 -6.68 -15.18 30.01
N LEU A 354 -5.79 -15.02 29.02
CA LEU A 354 -6.14 -14.83 27.61
C LEU A 354 -6.76 -16.12 27.04
N SER A 355 -7.94 -16.03 26.42
CA SER A 355 -8.63 -17.17 25.79
C SER A 355 -8.83 -16.97 24.28
N PHE A 356 -9.12 -18.07 23.56
CA PHE A 356 -9.17 -18.07 22.10
C PHE A 356 -10.17 -17.07 21.51
N PRO A 357 -11.41 -16.97 22.03
CA PRO A 357 -12.35 -15.96 21.55
C PRO A 357 -11.85 -14.52 21.71
N HIS A 358 -11.16 -14.22 22.81
CA HIS A 358 -10.61 -12.88 23.04
C HIS A 358 -9.50 -12.56 22.04
N LEU A 359 -8.59 -13.52 21.79
CA LEU A 359 -7.56 -13.38 20.77
C LEU A 359 -8.18 -13.19 19.38
N ALA A 360 -9.15 -14.02 19.01
CA ALA A 360 -9.83 -13.95 17.71
C ALA A 360 -10.52 -12.59 17.49
N VAL A 361 -11.21 -12.07 18.51
CA VAL A 361 -11.85 -10.74 18.43
C VAL A 361 -10.80 -9.62 18.32
N ALA A 362 -9.73 -9.68 19.12
CA ALA A 362 -8.67 -8.68 19.07
C ALA A 362 -7.97 -8.66 17.70
N GLU A 363 -7.60 -9.82 17.18
CA GLU A 363 -6.96 -9.97 15.88
C GLU A 363 -7.89 -9.59 14.73
N PHE A 364 -9.18 -9.90 14.81
CA PHE A 364 -10.15 -9.42 13.82
C PHE A 364 -10.18 -7.88 13.76
N LEU A 365 -10.27 -7.22 14.93
CA LEU A 365 -10.29 -5.76 15.00
C LEU A 365 -8.99 -5.14 14.48
N VAL A 366 -7.84 -5.73 14.83
CA VAL A 366 -6.52 -5.20 14.44
C VAL A 366 -6.16 -5.57 12.99
N TRP A 367 -6.12 -6.85 12.68
CA TRP A 367 -5.59 -7.40 11.43
C TRP A 367 -6.59 -7.33 10.28
N SER A 368 -7.87 -7.62 10.53
CA SER A 368 -8.89 -7.67 9.49
C SER A 368 -9.57 -6.31 9.26
N VAL A 369 -9.66 -5.44 10.25
CA VAL A 369 -10.35 -4.14 10.08
C VAL A 369 -9.39 -2.95 10.16
N GLY A 370 -8.72 -2.77 11.29
CA GLY A 370 -7.90 -1.60 11.55
C GLY A 370 -6.72 -1.44 10.59
N CYS A 371 -5.93 -2.50 10.39
CA CYS A 371 -4.75 -2.48 9.53
C CYS A 371 -5.10 -2.24 8.05
N PRO A 372 -6.05 -2.95 7.42
CA PRO A 372 -6.47 -2.67 6.04
C PRO A 372 -6.92 -1.23 5.81
N ILE A 373 -7.80 -0.71 6.68
CA ILE A 373 -8.34 0.65 6.56
C ILE A 373 -7.22 1.69 6.71
N THR A 374 -6.43 1.62 7.79
CA THR A 374 -5.35 2.58 8.00
C THR A 374 -4.29 2.49 6.90
N THR A 375 -3.96 1.29 6.43
CA THR A 375 -2.97 1.09 5.38
C THR A 375 -3.39 1.69 4.04
N ALA A 376 -4.63 1.47 3.62
CA ALA A 376 -5.12 1.93 2.33
C ALA A 376 -5.49 3.42 2.35
N VAL A 377 -6.28 3.83 3.35
CA VAL A 377 -6.89 5.15 3.36
C VAL A 377 -5.89 6.23 3.77
N VAL A 378 -4.92 5.97 4.64
CA VAL A 378 -3.88 6.97 4.99
C VAL A 378 -3.08 7.38 3.76
N VAL A 379 -2.69 6.43 2.91
CA VAL A 379 -1.94 6.71 1.68
C VAL A 379 -2.81 7.48 0.67
N ALA A 380 -4.06 7.07 0.50
CA ALA A 380 -5.00 7.74 -0.40
C ALA A 380 -5.32 9.17 0.03
N ALA A 381 -5.65 9.36 1.32
CA ALA A 381 -5.93 10.65 1.94
C ALA A 381 -4.72 11.59 1.85
N PHE A 382 -3.51 11.06 2.07
CA PHE A 382 -2.28 11.82 1.93
C PHE A 382 -2.03 12.26 0.48
N SER A 383 -2.27 11.42 -0.53
CA SER A 383 -2.16 11.83 -1.93
C SER A 383 -3.15 12.93 -2.30
N LYS A 384 -4.39 12.82 -1.81
CA LYS A 384 -5.41 13.87 -1.98
C LYS A 384 -5.03 15.18 -1.28
N LEU A 385 -4.44 15.11 -0.09
CA LEU A 385 -3.93 16.29 0.64
C LEU A 385 -2.87 17.04 -0.17
N LEU A 386 -1.93 16.33 -0.79
CA LEU A 386 -0.89 16.96 -1.61
C LEU A 386 -1.47 17.56 -2.90
N GLY A 387 -2.52 16.96 -3.47
CA GLY A 387 -3.21 17.45 -4.65
C GLY A 387 -2.29 17.53 -5.86
N GLY A 388 -2.34 18.64 -6.62
CA GLY A 388 -1.49 18.85 -7.79
C GLY A 388 -0.01 19.18 -7.50
N ARG A 389 0.41 19.22 -6.23
CA ARG A 389 1.80 19.53 -5.85
C ARG A 389 2.76 18.39 -6.22
N PRO A 390 4.07 18.65 -6.40
CA PRO A 390 5.07 17.59 -6.55
C PRO A 390 5.03 16.60 -5.38
N GLN A 391 4.51 15.39 -5.61
CA GLN A 391 4.25 14.41 -4.54
C GLN A 391 5.43 13.48 -4.25
N GLY A 392 6.42 13.39 -5.14
CA GLY A 392 7.46 12.36 -5.10
C GLY A 392 8.21 12.29 -3.76
N THR A 393 8.77 13.41 -3.31
CA THR A 393 9.55 13.47 -2.06
C THR A 393 8.70 13.14 -0.83
N LEU A 394 7.49 13.70 -0.74
CA LEU A 394 6.61 13.51 0.40
C LEU A 394 6.01 12.10 0.46
N MET A 395 5.69 11.50 -0.70
CA MET A 395 5.32 10.09 -0.80
C MET A 395 6.48 9.15 -0.49
N GLY A 396 7.70 9.52 -0.87
CA GLY A 396 8.92 8.84 -0.48
C GLY A 396 9.08 8.83 1.04
N LEU A 397 8.98 10.00 1.68
CA LEU A 397 9.11 10.13 3.14
C LEU A 397 8.02 9.37 3.90
N LEU A 398 6.77 9.38 3.40
CA LEU A 398 5.68 8.55 3.90
C LEU A 398 6.07 7.06 3.88
N GLY A 399 6.62 6.57 2.76
CA GLY A 399 7.07 5.18 2.59
C GLY A 399 8.28 4.82 3.47
N SER A 400 9.24 5.73 3.62
CA SER A 400 10.39 5.56 4.50
C SER A 400 9.96 5.48 5.96
N ALA A 401 9.07 6.35 6.43
CA ALA A 401 8.54 6.31 7.80
C ALA A 401 7.85 4.98 8.11
N ALA A 402 7.04 4.46 7.17
CA ALA A 402 6.46 3.12 7.27
C ALA A 402 7.51 2.01 7.35
N SER A 403 8.64 2.15 6.68
CA SER A 403 9.70 1.14 6.72
C SER A 403 10.46 1.21 8.04
N VAL A 404 10.76 2.42 8.53
CA VAL A 404 11.41 2.63 9.83
C VAL A 404 10.57 2.05 10.96
N SER A 405 9.24 2.27 10.98
CA SER A 405 8.41 1.67 12.03
C SER A 405 8.44 0.14 12.00
N ARG A 406 8.46 -0.47 10.81
CA ARG A 406 8.59 -1.93 10.62
C ARG A 406 9.99 -2.49 10.88
N ILE A 407 10.98 -1.63 11.10
CA ILE A 407 12.33 -2.02 11.54
C ILE A 407 12.41 -1.97 13.07
N ILE A 408 11.78 -0.98 13.71
CA ILE A 408 11.94 -0.72 15.14
C ILE A 408 10.87 -1.45 15.97
N LEU A 409 9.59 -1.31 15.63
CA LEU A 409 8.50 -1.76 16.49
C LEU A 409 8.39 -3.29 16.67
N PRO A 410 8.74 -4.15 15.69
CA PRO A 410 8.77 -5.60 15.90
C PRO A 410 9.77 -6.09 16.94
N LEU A 411 10.72 -5.25 17.33
CA LEU A 411 11.70 -5.57 18.38
C LEU A 411 11.14 -5.33 19.79
N LEU A 412 10.06 -4.53 19.91
CA LEU A 412 9.46 -4.20 21.21
C LEU A 412 8.94 -5.42 21.99
N PRO A 413 8.23 -6.40 21.38
CA PRO A 413 7.76 -7.60 22.08
C PRO A 413 8.85 -8.38 22.80
N ALA A 414 10.07 -8.35 22.27
CA ALA A 414 11.19 -9.07 22.83
C ALA A 414 12.03 -8.24 23.80
N ALA A 415 12.01 -6.92 23.67
CA ALA A 415 12.71 -6.01 24.58
C ALA A 415 12.00 -5.89 25.94
N ILE A 416 10.75 -6.36 26.06
CA ILE A 416 9.91 -6.22 27.25
C ILE A 416 9.59 -7.63 27.81
N PRO A 417 9.68 -7.86 29.14
CA PRO A 417 9.48 -9.19 29.72
C PRO A 417 8.10 -9.83 29.50
N ASN A 418 7.07 -9.02 29.24
CA ASN A 418 5.71 -9.46 28.94
C ASN A 418 5.09 -8.59 27.85
N LEU A 419 4.03 -9.09 27.20
CA LEU A 419 3.41 -8.41 26.07
C LEU A 419 2.48 -7.25 26.48
N THR A 420 2.06 -7.17 27.73
CA THR A 420 1.10 -6.16 28.21
C THR A 420 1.58 -4.71 27.96
N PRO A 421 2.83 -4.31 28.28
CA PRO A 421 3.32 -2.96 27.99
C PRO A 421 3.41 -2.66 26.50
N VAL A 422 3.66 -3.68 25.66
CA VAL A 422 3.69 -3.52 24.20
C VAL A 422 2.30 -3.08 23.70
N PHE A 423 1.24 -3.72 24.18
CA PHE A 423 -0.12 -3.34 23.82
C PHE A 423 -0.53 -1.98 24.41
N TRP A 424 -0.04 -1.60 25.60
CA TRP A 424 -0.21 -0.24 26.12
C TRP A 424 0.47 0.82 25.24
N ILE A 425 1.66 0.54 24.72
CA ILE A 425 2.33 1.41 23.75
C ILE A 425 1.46 1.55 22.49
N ASN A 426 0.91 0.45 21.95
CA ASN A 426 0.01 0.50 20.80
C ASN A 426 -1.26 1.31 21.08
N ILE A 427 -1.86 1.16 22.27
CA ILE A 427 -3.02 1.96 22.73
C ILE A 427 -2.67 3.45 22.74
N LEU A 428 -1.50 3.81 23.29
CA LEU A 428 -1.03 5.20 23.31
C LEU A 428 -0.82 5.74 21.89
N LEU A 429 -0.18 4.97 21.00
CA LEU A 429 0.02 5.37 19.60
C LEU A 429 -1.31 5.56 18.86
N CYS A 430 -2.30 4.70 19.10
CA CYS A 430 -3.64 4.83 18.50
C CYS A 430 -4.38 6.06 19.02
N THR A 431 -4.39 6.28 20.34
CA THR A 431 -5.06 7.46 20.94
C THR A 431 -4.43 8.77 20.48
N LEU A 432 -3.10 8.85 20.40
CA LEU A 432 -2.39 10.00 19.82
C LEU A 432 -2.75 10.19 18.35
N SER A 433 -2.82 9.12 17.56
CA SER A 433 -3.18 9.18 16.13
C SER A 433 -4.60 9.73 15.92
N ILE A 434 -5.58 9.24 16.69
CA ILE A 434 -6.97 9.73 16.65
C ILE A 434 -7.02 11.21 17.04
N SER A 435 -6.35 11.57 18.14
CA SER A 435 -6.34 12.94 18.68
C SER A 435 -5.70 13.93 17.71
N LEU A 436 -4.56 13.58 17.13
CA LEU A 436 -3.85 14.41 16.14
C LEU A 436 -4.66 14.59 14.86
N LEU A 437 -5.27 13.51 14.35
CA LEU A 437 -6.09 13.59 13.16
C LEU A 437 -7.36 14.42 13.39
N TRP A 438 -7.99 14.28 14.54
CA TRP A 438 -9.13 15.12 14.94
C TRP A 438 -8.75 16.59 15.06
N TRP A 439 -7.62 16.89 15.70
CA TRP A 439 -7.09 18.25 15.80
C TRP A 439 -6.78 18.84 14.43
N TYR A 440 -6.11 18.08 13.57
CA TYR A 440 -5.78 18.50 12.20
C TYR A 440 -7.05 18.76 11.37
N SER A 441 -8.07 17.89 11.48
CA SER A 441 -9.34 18.08 10.80
C SER A 441 -10.04 19.38 11.24
N ARG A 442 -10.01 19.71 12.54
CA ARG A 442 -10.54 20.98 13.04
C ARG A 442 -9.74 22.17 12.54
N LEU A 443 -8.42 22.06 12.47
CA LEU A 443 -7.55 23.10 11.91
C LEU A 443 -7.90 23.37 10.44
N VAL A 444 -7.99 22.31 9.62
CA VAL A 444 -8.37 22.41 8.20
C VAL A 444 -9.75 23.06 8.04
N TYR A 445 -10.74 22.64 8.85
CA TYR A 445 -12.07 23.23 8.81
C TYR A 445 -12.05 24.74 9.10
N LYS A 446 -11.35 25.15 10.17
CA LYS A 446 -11.22 26.57 10.53
C LYS A 446 -10.54 27.39 9.44
N THR A 447 -9.45 26.87 8.85
CA THR A 447 -8.76 27.58 7.77
C THR A 447 -9.62 27.70 6.52
N LYS A 448 -10.38 26.66 6.16
CA LYS A 448 -11.31 26.74 5.03
C LYS A 448 -12.39 27.79 5.25
N LEU A 449 -12.93 27.90 6.46
CA LEU A 449 -13.92 28.92 6.79
C LEU A 449 -13.33 30.33 6.63
N GLN A 450 -12.13 30.57 7.19
CA GLN A 450 -11.42 31.84 7.05
C GLN A 450 -11.14 32.21 5.59
N MET A 451 -10.74 31.24 4.76
CA MET A 451 -10.50 31.50 3.34
C MET A 451 -11.78 31.86 2.57
N ILE A 452 -12.93 31.30 2.97
CA ILE A 452 -14.23 31.66 2.38
C ILE A 452 -14.59 33.08 2.81
N ASP A 453 -14.47 33.41 4.10
CA ASP A 453 -14.73 34.75 4.62
C ASP A 453 -13.83 35.81 3.93
N ASP A 454 -12.53 35.52 3.77
CA ASP A 454 -11.58 36.39 3.07
C ASP A 454 -11.94 36.56 1.57
N ALA A 455 -12.41 35.49 0.92
CA ALA A 455 -12.83 35.53 -0.47
C ALA A 455 -14.14 36.32 -0.66
N GLU A 456 -15.10 36.15 0.25
CA GLU A 456 -16.35 36.94 0.28
C GLU A 456 -16.05 38.42 0.53
N LEU A 457 -15.15 38.74 1.47
CA LEU A 457 -14.70 40.11 1.72
C LEU A 457 -14.01 40.71 0.49
N ALA A 458 -13.13 39.96 -0.17
CA ALA A 458 -12.47 40.41 -1.39
C ALA A 458 -13.47 40.65 -2.54
N LEU A 459 -14.46 39.78 -2.69
CA LEU A 459 -15.56 39.95 -3.65
C LEU A 459 -16.39 41.21 -3.36
N GLN A 460 -16.71 41.46 -2.09
CA GLN A 460 -17.44 42.67 -1.67
C GLN A 460 -16.63 43.95 -1.91
N LEU A 461 -15.32 43.92 -1.67
CA LEU A 461 -14.42 45.05 -1.93
C LEU A 461 -14.19 45.30 -3.42
N LEU A 462 -14.25 44.26 -4.26
CA LEU A 462 -14.09 44.34 -5.71
C LEU A 462 -15.40 44.62 -6.46
N SER A 463 -16.57 44.35 -5.85
CA SER A 463 -17.86 44.77 -6.41
C SER A 463 -17.98 46.29 -6.27
N PRO A 464 -18.11 47.06 -7.36
CA PRO A 464 -18.25 48.51 -7.26
C PRO A 464 -19.54 48.86 -6.52
N ASN A 465 -19.43 49.74 -5.51
CA ASN A 465 -20.60 50.38 -4.91
C ASN A 465 -21.38 51.10 -6.02
N ASN A 466 -22.61 50.63 -6.28
CA ASN A 466 -23.55 51.18 -7.25
C ASN A 466 -23.06 51.20 -8.71
N ASP A 467 -23.04 50.05 -9.37
CA ASP A 467 -23.31 50.02 -10.82
C ASP A 467 -24.84 49.92 -11.02
N PRO A 468 -25.52 50.98 -11.51
CA PRO A 468 -26.96 50.94 -11.81
C PRO A 468 -27.34 49.95 -12.93
N ARG A 469 -26.37 49.25 -13.53
CA ARG A 469 -26.60 48.14 -14.47
C ARG A 469 -26.43 46.75 -13.86
N SER A 470 -26.15 46.65 -12.56
CA SER A 470 -26.15 45.37 -11.85
C SER A 470 -27.57 44.78 -11.79
N PRO A 471 -27.80 43.54 -12.24
CA PRO A 471 -29.12 42.91 -12.18
C PRO A 471 -29.61 42.63 -10.75
N LEU A 472 -28.77 42.85 -9.74
CA LEU A 472 -29.09 42.67 -8.32
C LEU A 472 -29.36 44.00 -7.58
N GLY A 473 -29.22 45.14 -8.27
CA GLY A 473 -29.39 46.49 -7.72
C GLY A 473 -30.65 47.21 -8.19
N SER A 474 -31.77 46.51 -8.44
CA SER A 474 -33.03 47.23 -8.68
C SER A 474 -33.59 47.68 -7.33
N GLU A 475 -33.47 48.98 -7.04
CA GLU A 475 -34.35 49.63 -6.07
C GLU A 475 -35.80 49.25 -6.40
N LYS A 476 -36.57 48.93 -5.36
CA LYS A 476 -38.01 48.73 -5.47
C LYS A 476 -38.61 50.00 -6.07
N VAL A 477 -39.02 49.93 -7.32
CA VAL A 477 -39.90 50.93 -7.91
C VAL A 477 -41.23 50.80 -7.17
N ASP A 478 -41.53 51.78 -6.33
CA ASP A 478 -42.85 51.95 -5.72
C ASP A 478 -43.88 52.05 -6.85
N PHE A 479 -44.72 51.03 -7.00
CA PHE A 479 -45.89 51.12 -7.86
C PHE A 479 -46.97 51.89 -7.09
N PRO A 480 -47.52 52.99 -7.64
CA PRO A 480 -48.64 53.66 -7.01
C PRO A 480 -49.88 52.78 -7.14
N ASP A 481 -50.54 52.53 -5.99
CA ASP A 481 -51.81 51.84 -5.92
C ASP A 481 -52.86 52.54 -6.82
N LYS A 482 -53.53 51.75 -7.65
CA LYS A 482 -54.76 52.13 -8.36
C LYS A 482 -55.83 51.08 -8.13
#